data_AF-A0A832HK47-F1
#
_entry.id   AF-A0A832HK47-F1
#
_cell.length_a   1.000
_cell.length_b   1.000
_cell.length_c   1.000
_cell.angle_alpha   90.00
_cell.angle_beta   90.00
_cell.angle_gamma   90.00
#
_symmetry.space_group_name_H-M   'P 1'
#
loop_
_entity.id
_entity.type
_entity.pdbx_description
1 polymer ?
#
loop_
_entity_poly.entity_id
_entity_poly.type
_entity_poly.pdbx_seq_one_letter_code
_entity_poly.pdbx_strand_id
1 'polypeptide(L)'
;MTDSPYTATYAYHPNSTLINTITFANNGATRLVTTRVYDKLNRLTSISSVASGQSAPTLPVSFGYQYNSANQRTRMLLADGSWWEY
;
A
#
# COMPACT_ATOMS: atom_id res chain seq x y z
N MET A 1 -29.41 -12.72 9.64
CA MET A 1 -28.00 -13.01 9.31
C MET A 1 -27.46 -11.80 8.59
N THR A 2 -26.79 -10.91 9.29
CA THR A 2 -26.20 -9.70 8.70
C THR A 2 -24.83 -10.12 8.15
N ASP A 3 -24.69 -10.02 6.83
CA ASP A 3 -23.39 -10.12 6.15
C ASP A 3 -22.40 -9.15 6.82
N SER A 4 -21.14 -9.56 6.96
CA SER A 4 -20.14 -8.77 7.67
C SER A 4 -19.95 -7.45 6.91
N PRO A 5 -20.12 -6.28 7.55
CA PRO A 5 -20.13 -5.00 6.86
C PRO A 5 -18.74 -4.60 6.33
N TYR A 6 -17.67 -5.35 6.64
CA TYR A 6 -16.30 -5.07 6.24
C TYR A 6 -15.88 -5.96 5.08
N THR A 7 -15.35 -5.34 4.01
CA THR A 7 -14.83 -6.04 2.85
C THR A 7 -13.42 -5.56 2.50
N ALA A 8 -12.64 -6.46 1.89
CA ALA A 8 -11.34 -6.15 1.30
C ALA A 8 -11.27 -6.74 -0.11
N THR A 9 -11.13 -5.88 -1.11
CA THR A 9 -11.01 -6.28 -2.52
C THR A 9 -9.56 -6.19 -2.95
N TYR A 10 -9.05 -7.24 -3.60
CA TYR A 10 -7.67 -7.34 -4.06
C TYR A 10 -7.61 -7.23 -5.58
N ALA A 11 -6.83 -6.27 -6.08
CA ALA A 11 -6.47 -6.16 -7.48
C ALA A 11 -5.00 -6.53 -7.66
N TYR A 12 -4.69 -7.26 -8.72
CA TYR A 12 -3.36 -7.79 -9.00
C TYR A 12 -2.75 -7.09 -10.22
N HIS A 13 -1.42 -7.09 -10.30
CA HIS A 13 -0.73 -6.67 -11.51
C HIS A 13 -1.06 -7.63 -12.69
N PRO A 14 -1.15 -7.12 -13.94
CA PRO A 14 -1.42 -7.97 -15.09
C PRO A 14 -0.44 -9.14 -15.19
N ASN A 15 -0.96 -10.34 -15.43
CA ASN A 15 -0.17 -11.57 -15.57
C ASN A 15 0.76 -11.87 -14.37
N SER A 16 0.40 -11.41 -13.17
CA SER A 16 1.23 -11.54 -11.97
C SER A 16 0.38 -11.83 -10.73
N THR A 17 0.98 -12.52 -9.75
CA THR A 17 0.38 -12.74 -8.42
C THR A 17 0.64 -11.58 -7.46
N LEU A 18 1.37 -10.55 -7.89
CA LEU A 18 1.63 -9.36 -7.08
C LEU A 18 0.37 -8.52 -6.91
N ILE A 19 0.00 -8.28 -5.66
CA ILE A 19 -1.10 -7.38 -5.29
C ILE A 19 -0.72 -5.96 -5.70
N ASN A 20 -1.53 -5.34 -6.55
CA ASN A 20 -1.40 -3.94 -6.93
C ASN A 20 -2.14 -3.03 -5.94
N THR A 21 -3.41 -3.32 -5.68
CA THR A 21 -4.28 -2.48 -4.85
C THR A 21 -5.11 -3.34 -3.91
N ILE A 22 -5.32 -2.86 -2.68
CA ILE A 22 -6.31 -3.39 -1.73
C ILE A 22 -7.29 -2.28 -1.39
N THR A 23 -8.58 -2.52 -1.60
CA THR A 23 -9.65 -1.58 -1.25
C THR A 23 -10.43 -2.13 -0.06
N PHE A 24 -10.36 -1.43 1.08
CA PHE A 24 -11.15 -1.73 2.26
C PHE A 24 -12.41 -0.89 2.27
N ALA A 25 -13.56 -1.54 2.49
CA ALA A 25 -14.84 -0.86 2.60
C ALA A 25 -15.60 -1.30 3.85
N ASN A 26 -16.43 -0.39 4.36
CA ASN A 26 -17.40 -0.65 5.42
C ASN A 26 -18.80 -0.23 4.96
N ASN A 27 -19.77 -1.14 5.00
CA ASN A 27 -21.13 -0.95 4.48
C ASN A 27 -21.14 -0.44 3.03
N GLY A 28 -20.28 -1.00 2.17
CA GLY A 28 -20.12 -0.60 0.77
C GLY A 28 -19.34 0.70 0.54
N ALA A 29 -19.11 1.51 1.57
CA ALA A 29 -18.31 2.73 1.46
C ALA A 29 -16.82 2.43 1.60
N THR A 30 -16.01 2.84 0.63
CA THR A 30 -14.54 2.74 0.71
C THR A 30 -14.02 3.57 1.88
N ARG A 31 -13.15 2.97 2.70
CA ARG A 31 -12.52 3.59 3.87
C ARG A 31 -11.02 3.71 3.75
N LEU A 32 -10.38 2.82 3.00
CA LEU A 32 -8.94 2.82 2.81
C LEU A 32 -8.59 2.16 1.48
N VAL A 33 -7.68 2.77 0.74
CA VAL A 33 -7.05 2.18 -0.45
C VAL A 33 -5.55 2.08 -0.20
N THR A 34 -5.02 0.85 -0.28
CA THR A 34 -3.58 0.60 -0.22
C THR A 34 -3.06 0.23 -1.60
N THR A 35 -2.11 1.01 -2.12
CA THR A 35 -1.46 0.77 -3.41
C THR A 35 -0.02 0.33 -3.20
N ARG A 36 0.45 -0.62 -4.02
CA ARG A 36 1.81 -1.15 -4.00
C ARG A 36 2.45 -0.99 -5.37
N VAL A 37 3.73 -0.60 -5.38
CA VAL A 37 4.54 -0.51 -6.60
C VAL A 37 5.73 -1.43 -6.47
N TYR A 38 6.05 -2.12 -7.57
CA TYR A 38 7.14 -3.07 -7.64
C TYR A 38 8.12 -2.68 -8.74
N ASP A 39 9.38 -3.03 -8.56
CA ASP A 39 10.35 -3.00 -9.66
C ASP A 39 10.29 -4.29 -10.51
N LYS A 40 11.12 -4.35 -11.55
CA LYS A 40 11.21 -5.48 -12.48
C LYS A 40 11.72 -6.77 -11.85
N LEU A 41 12.25 -6.72 -10.63
CA LEU A 41 12.69 -7.88 -9.84
C LEU A 41 11.60 -8.32 -8.85
N ASN A 42 10.37 -7.81 -8.99
CA ASN A 42 9.24 -8.08 -8.11
C ASN A 42 9.45 -7.62 -6.66
N ARG A 43 10.33 -6.64 -6.43
CA ARG A 43 10.59 -6.08 -5.10
C ARG A 43 9.68 -4.87 -4.88
N LEU A 44 9.05 -4.78 -3.71
CA LEU A 44 8.17 -3.67 -3.35
C LEU A 44 8.97 -2.38 -3.19
N THR A 45 8.81 -1.41 -4.09
CA THR A 45 9.52 -0.12 -4.05
C THR A 45 8.73 0.98 -3.38
N SER A 46 7.40 0.88 -3.34
CA SER A 46 6.59 1.78 -2.52
C SER A 46 5.27 1.15 -2.09
N ILE A 47 4.74 1.64 -0.97
CA ILE A 47 3.38 1.37 -0.51
C ILE A 47 2.76 2.69 -0.03
N SER A 48 1.49 2.91 -0.35
CA SER A 48 0.75 4.08 0.10
C SER A 48 -0.66 3.69 0.51
N SER A 49 -1.12 4.22 1.63
CA SER A 49 -2.43 3.97 2.24
C SER A 49 -3.18 5.30 2.36
N VAL A 50 -4.21 5.45 1.53
CA VAL A 50 -5.06 6.65 1.47
C VAL A 50 -6.39 6.33 2.15
N ALA A 51 -6.65 6.95 3.30
CA ALA A 51 -7.92 6.83 4.00
C ALA A 51 -8.97 7.75 3.36
N SER A 52 -10.25 7.35 3.44
CA SER A 52 -11.38 8.11 2.91
C SER A 52 -12.53 8.19 3.91
N GLY A 53 -13.21 9.34 3.92
CA GLY A 53 -14.31 9.64 4.84
C GLY A 53 -14.14 11.00 5.51
N GLN A 54 -15.16 11.42 6.25
CA GLN A 54 -15.23 12.76 6.84
C GLN A 54 -14.09 13.08 7.83
N SER A 55 -13.57 12.06 8.52
CA SER A 55 -12.48 12.19 9.50
C SER A 55 -11.16 11.59 9.01
N ALA A 56 -11.01 11.35 7.70
CA ALA A 56 -9.78 10.82 7.15
C ALA A 56 -8.66 11.88 7.17
N PRO A 57 -7.40 11.49 7.45
CA PRO A 57 -6.26 12.39 7.32
C PRO A 57 -6.11 12.88 5.87
N THR A 58 -5.67 14.13 5.71
CA THR A 58 -5.45 14.76 4.39
C THR A 58 -4.29 14.13 3.61
N LEU A 59 -3.29 13.61 4.30
CA LEU A 59 -2.10 13.01 3.70
C LEU A 59 -2.13 11.48 3.83
N PRO A 60 -1.66 10.75 2.81
CA PRO A 60 -1.50 9.30 2.91
C PRO A 60 -0.39 8.93 3.88
N VAL A 61 -0.51 7.72 4.43
CA VAL A 61 0.65 7.05 5.05
C VAL A 61 1.37 6.30 3.95
N SER A 62 2.62 6.67 3.67
CA SER A 62 3.39 6.08 2.57
C SER A 62 4.83 5.77 2.96
N PHE A 63 5.38 4.74 2.34
CA PHE A 63 6.78 4.34 2.48
C PHE A 63 7.40 4.08 1.10
N GLY A 64 8.63 4.53 0.92
CA GLY A 64 9.47 4.18 -0.23
C GLY A 64 10.63 3.28 0.20
N TYR A 65 11.01 2.32 -0.64
CA TYR A 65 12.04 1.34 -0.33
C TYR A 65 13.14 1.34 -1.40
N GLN A 66 14.40 1.36 -0.94
CA GLN A 66 15.56 1.21 -1.82
C GLN A 66 16.25 -0.13 -1.54
N TYR A 67 16.76 -0.73 -2.60
CA TYR A 67 17.42 -2.04 -2.55
C TYR A 67 18.80 -1.96 -3.18
N ASN A 68 19.76 -2.70 -2.64
CA ASN A 68 21.06 -2.90 -3.26
C ASN A 68 21.01 -3.99 -4.35
N SER A 69 22.16 -4.23 -4.99
CA SER A 69 22.32 -5.28 -6.01
C SER A 69 22.18 -6.70 -5.45
N ALA A 70 22.36 -6.89 -4.15
CA ALA A 70 22.17 -8.17 -3.46
C ALA A 70 20.71 -8.42 -3.03
N ASN A 71 19.75 -7.64 -3.54
CA ASN A 71 18.32 -7.73 -3.19
C ASN A 71 17.98 -7.48 -1.72
N GLN A 72 18.83 -6.73 -1.00
CA GLN A 72 18.57 -6.33 0.38
C GLN A 72 18.00 -4.91 0.39
N ARG A 73 16.97 -4.68 1.21
CA ARG A 73 16.45 -3.34 1.47
C ARG A 73 17.48 -2.57 2.30
N THR A 74 17.96 -1.44 1.80
CA THR A 74 18.98 -0.62 2.47
C THR A 74 18.43 0.68 3.04
N ARG A 75 17.26 1.13 2.57
CA ARG A 75 16.62 2.36 3.05
C ARG A 75 15.10 2.28 3.02
N MET A 76 14.46 2.94 3.99
CA MET A 76 13.03 3.21 4.00
C MET A 76 12.78 4.72 4.12
N LEU A 77 12.16 5.35 3.12
CA LEU A 77 11.70 6.74 3.14
C LEU A 77 10.30 6.82 3.76
N LEU A 78 10.11 7.70 4.74
CA LEU A 78 8.83 7.98 5.38
C LEU A 78 8.11 9.16 4.71
N ALA A 79 6.80 9.31 4.98
CA ALA A 79 5.96 10.35 4.38
C ALA A 79 6.39 11.79 4.71
N ASP A 80 7.11 11.99 5.82
CA ASP A 80 7.65 13.29 6.24
C ASP A 80 9.03 13.61 5.63
N GLY A 81 9.54 12.72 4.76
CA GLY A 81 10.84 12.85 4.12
C GLY A 81 12.01 12.33 4.96
N SER A 82 11.78 11.94 6.22
CA SER A 82 12.78 11.25 7.04
C SER A 82 13.01 9.82 6.52
N TRP A 83 14.10 9.17 6.94
CA TRP A 83 14.38 7.81 6.51
C TRP A 83 15.11 6.98 7.54
N TRP A 84 14.98 5.67 7.40
CA TRP A 84 15.82 4.69 8.07
C TRP A 84 16.82 4.10 7.09
N GLU A 85 18.05 3.88 7.57
CA GLU A 85 19.09 3.09 6.89
C GLU A 85 19.29 1.78 7.66
N TYR A 86 19.62 0.70 6.94
CA TYR A 86 19.75 -0.65 7.48
C TYR A 86 21.17 -1.19 7.35
#